data_AF-A0A0G3BNW9-F1
#
_entry.id   AF-A0A0G3BNW9-F1
#
_cell.length_a   1.000
_cell.length_b   1.000
_cell.length_c   1.000
_cell.angle_alpha   90.00
_cell.angle_beta   90.00
_cell.angle_gamma   90.00
#
_symmetry.space_group_name_H-M   'P 1'
#
loop_
_entity.id
_entity.type
_entity.pdbx_description
1 polymer ?
#
loop_
_entity_poly.entity_id
_entity_poly.type
_entity_poly.pdbx_seq_one_letter_code
_entity_poly.pdbx_strand_id
1 'polypeptide(L)'
;MLIAFPFAGGGESSYEALANRLKDSISLVTLSLPGRGPLHDVEPYDEWPSLIDDLIQELVQHTGGAPFALFGHSFGALQAFEVCRALVLRNMPLPLGLFVSSYPAPHLVNPRSLPGRQTHTLPEPEFVAVVREWGFFSTNFNRQHESAQQEALLQYGAAALRADLRLDETYRYSSGAALPIPAVVFGSTGDHSVPPESLAAWQAQLAPESAFSVEHFEGGHFYLQQPAAADALAERVMHHMEQWLRALSPSVLEARPQPGSLLADPSWQVQCWNARHSVLAHVCRQVERLPHNTLALVDGERRWTYRQLSSAAAQLAESLETANVQAGDVVGVFLPHGAEYTLSLLAAWSVRAAVCLLEKNWSDALLKEFVASCKVRLVLTLPTELVRVQALLSPLPCLAVSPLTAPSEATRLTPAPCRGDDVAFVSLTSGSTGKPKAVLTTHRGTSFCFLARQSLYPYQEGEREGVNVFFAWECFRPLMFGLPATMKSPGSPFCWPQRRIQLGGRTCLL
;
A
#
# COMPACT_ATOMS: atom_id res chain seq x y z
N MET A 1 8.86 -1.76 8.67
CA MET A 1 9.48 -0.50 9.15
C MET A 1 9.20 -0.34 10.64
N LEU A 2 10.07 0.34 11.39
CA LEU A 2 9.85 0.70 12.79
C LEU A 2 9.81 2.23 12.91
N ILE A 3 8.71 2.79 13.42
CA ILE A 3 8.57 4.21 13.69
C ILE A 3 8.82 4.47 15.18
N ALA A 4 9.85 5.23 15.50
CA ALA A 4 10.26 5.54 16.86
C ALA A 4 9.82 6.95 17.28
N PHE A 5 9.27 7.06 18.49
CA PHE A 5 8.89 8.33 19.12
C PHE A 5 9.89 8.64 20.24
N PRO A 6 10.58 9.80 20.22
CA PRO A 6 11.58 10.13 21.22
C PRO A 6 10.94 10.42 22.59
N PHE A 7 11.71 10.16 23.65
CA PHE A 7 11.41 10.67 24.98
C PHE A 7 11.49 12.20 25.02
N ALA A 8 10.96 12.83 26.08
CA ALA A 8 10.94 14.28 26.22
C ALA A 8 12.35 14.87 26.05
N GLY A 9 12.57 15.89 25.23
CA GLY A 9 13.90 16.44 24.92
C GLY A 9 14.81 15.55 24.06
N GLY A 10 14.40 14.30 23.76
CA GLY A 10 15.10 13.40 22.85
C GLY A 10 14.88 13.74 21.38
N GLY A 11 15.59 13.03 20.51
CA GLY A 11 15.50 13.19 19.06
C GLY A 11 16.12 12.00 18.33
N GLU A 12 16.42 12.15 17.04
CA GLU A 12 16.98 11.08 16.21
C GLU A 12 18.23 10.40 16.80
N SER A 13 19.17 11.19 17.34
CA SER A 13 20.40 10.66 17.96
C SER A 13 20.14 9.76 19.17
N SER A 14 18.96 9.88 19.80
CA SER A 14 18.59 9.04 20.94
C SER A 14 18.39 7.57 20.56
N TYR A 15 18.14 7.29 19.28
CA TYR A 15 17.92 5.94 18.75
C TYR A 15 19.06 5.45 17.85
N GLU A 16 20.15 6.21 17.72
CA GLU A 16 21.25 5.90 16.79
C GLU A 16 21.85 4.50 17.03
N ALA A 17 22.05 4.11 18.30
CA ALA A 17 22.53 2.79 18.65
C ALA A 17 21.60 1.67 18.16
N LEU A 18 20.29 1.82 18.39
CA LEU A 18 19.27 0.86 17.95
C LEU A 18 19.15 0.84 16.42
N ALA A 19 19.12 2.02 15.78
CA ALA A 19 19.05 2.15 14.33
C ALA A 19 20.22 1.46 13.62
N ASN A 20 21.43 1.65 14.14
CA ASN A 20 22.65 1.03 13.60
C ASN A 20 22.63 -0.49 13.65
N ARG A 21 21.93 -1.10 14.63
CA ARG A 21 21.76 -2.56 14.74
C ARG A 21 20.65 -3.11 13.86
N LEU A 22 19.60 -2.32 13.66
CA LEU A 22 18.43 -2.75 12.89
C LEU A 22 18.60 -2.57 11.37
N LYS A 23 19.51 -1.68 10.92
CA LYS A 23 19.62 -1.19 9.53
C LYS A 23 19.60 -2.25 8.41
N ASP A 24 20.10 -3.45 8.67
CA ASP A 24 20.20 -4.51 7.65
C ASP A 24 18.86 -5.27 7.46
N SER A 25 17.95 -5.18 8.42
CA SER A 25 16.68 -5.93 8.43
C SER A 25 15.44 -5.03 8.56
N ILE A 26 15.54 -3.94 9.32
CA ILE A 26 14.43 -3.04 9.63
C ILE A 26 14.89 -1.60 9.44
N SER A 27 14.20 -0.87 8.56
CA SER A 27 14.30 0.58 8.50
C SER A 27 13.67 1.20 9.76
N LEU A 28 14.46 1.93 10.55
CA LEU A 28 14.02 2.70 11.70
C LEU A 28 13.92 4.18 11.30
N VAL A 29 12.76 4.78 11.53
CA VAL A 29 12.50 6.21 11.31
C VAL A 29 12.11 6.82 12.65
N THR A 30 12.75 7.93 13.04
CA THR A 30 12.38 8.67 14.26
C THR A 30 11.55 9.90 13.91
N LEU A 31 10.37 10.04 14.51
CA LEU A 31 9.55 11.25 14.38
C LEU A 31 9.97 12.25 15.46
N SER A 32 10.90 13.14 15.12
CA SER A 32 11.39 14.17 16.04
C SER A 32 10.40 15.32 16.16
N LEU A 33 10.12 15.76 17.38
CA LEU A 33 9.23 16.90 17.63
C LEU A 33 9.92 18.24 17.34
N PRO A 34 9.16 19.32 17.03
CA PRO A 34 9.67 20.67 16.87
C PRO A 34 10.48 21.20 18.06
N GLY A 35 11.25 22.28 17.83
CA GLY A 35 12.05 22.98 18.83
C GLY A 35 13.42 22.36 19.10
N ARG A 36 13.87 21.40 18.28
CA ARG A 36 15.18 20.75 18.44
C ARG A 36 15.79 20.33 17.11
N GLY A 37 17.11 20.20 17.07
CA GLY A 37 17.85 19.74 15.88
C GLY A 37 17.54 20.58 14.64
N PRO A 38 17.27 19.96 13.47
CA PRO A 38 16.88 20.68 12.25
C PRO A 38 15.58 21.50 12.38
N LEU A 39 14.74 21.21 13.38
CA LEU A 39 13.45 21.86 13.61
C LEU A 39 13.51 22.87 14.77
N HIS A 40 14.68 23.38 15.13
CA HIS A 40 14.86 24.29 16.27
C HIS A 40 14.07 25.61 16.14
N ASP A 41 13.89 26.11 14.92
CA ASP A 41 13.12 27.34 14.65
C ASP A 41 11.59 27.10 14.60
N VAL A 42 11.16 25.84 14.69
CA VAL A 42 9.73 25.48 14.66
C VAL A 42 9.21 25.41 16.09
N GLU A 43 8.07 26.07 16.34
CA GLU A 43 7.47 26.16 17.66
C GLU A 43 7.08 24.77 18.21
N PRO A 44 7.44 24.43 19.46
CA PRO A 44 7.01 23.19 20.10
C PRO A 44 5.49 23.12 20.28
N TYR A 45 4.94 21.91 20.23
CA TYR A 45 3.53 21.68 20.55
C TYR A 45 3.21 21.96 22.02
N ASP A 46 2.03 22.50 22.27
CA ASP A 46 1.52 22.74 23.63
C ASP A 46 0.22 21.97 23.95
N GLU A 47 -0.33 21.24 22.97
CA GLU A 47 -1.51 20.39 23.11
C GLU A 47 -1.43 19.06 22.31
N TRP A 48 -2.13 18.04 22.81
CA TRP A 48 -2.15 16.70 22.23
C TRP A 48 -2.83 16.59 20.86
N PRO A 49 -4.00 17.20 20.59
CA PRO A 49 -4.69 17.02 19.31
C PRO A 49 -3.82 17.41 18.11
N SER A 50 -3.22 18.61 18.16
CA SER A 50 -2.34 19.13 17.11
C SER A 50 -1.09 18.25 16.92
N LEU A 51 -0.47 17.80 18.02
CA LEU A 51 0.65 16.85 17.96
C LEU A 51 0.27 15.54 17.25
N ILE A 52 -0.86 14.93 17.62
CA ILE A 52 -1.28 13.63 17.08
C ILE A 52 -1.67 13.74 15.60
N ASP A 53 -2.30 14.84 15.18
CA ASP A 53 -2.61 15.09 13.77
C ASP A 53 -1.36 15.10 12.90
N ASP A 54 -0.34 15.85 13.29
CA ASP A 54 0.90 15.96 12.54
C ASP A 54 1.70 14.65 12.57
N LEU A 55 1.77 13.97 13.72
CA LEU A 55 2.43 12.65 13.80
C LEU A 55 1.78 11.61 12.89
N ILE A 56 0.44 11.61 12.76
CA ILE A 56 -0.26 10.72 11.83
C ILE A 56 0.04 11.10 10.38
N GLN A 57 0.08 12.39 10.06
CA GLN A 57 0.41 12.85 8.72
C GLN A 57 1.82 12.40 8.31
N GLU A 58 2.82 12.57 9.17
CA GLU A 58 4.19 12.11 8.93
C GLU A 58 4.27 10.58 8.84
N LEU A 59 3.57 9.85 9.71
CA LEU A 59 3.51 8.40 9.66
C LEU A 59 2.97 7.89 8.31
N VAL A 60 1.91 8.51 7.78
CA VAL A 60 1.36 8.14 6.47
C VAL A 60 2.35 8.41 5.33
N GLN A 61 3.06 9.54 5.39
CA GLN A 61 4.08 9.88 4.40
C GLN A 61 5.23 8.87 4.38
N HIS A 62 5.74 8.49 5.56
CA HIS A 62 6.88 7.56 5.67
C HIS A 62 6.51 6.11 5.38
N THR A 63 5.31 5.66 5.76
CA THR A 63 4.93 4.25 5.60
C THR A 63 4.58 3.90 4.16
N GLY A 64 3.96 4.81 3.40
CA GLY A 64 3.58 4.55 2.01
C GLY A 64 2.68 3.31 1.84
N GLY A 65 2.00 2.86 2.90
CA GLY A 65 1.21 1.63 2.94
C GLY A 65 1.99 0.34 3.27
N ALA A 66 3.30 0.40 3.51
CA ALA A 66 4.10 -0.74 3.96
C ALA A 66 3.78 -1.12 5.42
N PRO A 67 3.91 -2.41 5.81
CA PRO A 67 3.78 -2.83 7.20
C PRO A 67 4.78 -2.12 8.12
N PHE A 68 4.27 -1.59 9.24
CA PHE A 68 5.05 -0.84 10.22
C PHE A 68 4.71 -1.24 11.65
N ALA A 69 5.65 -1.08 12.57
CA ALA A 69 5.42 -1.15 14.01
C ALA A 69 5.79 0.19 14.65
N LEU A 70 5.22 0.47 15.83
CA LEU A 70 5.54 1.69 16.59
C LEU A 70 6.42 1.35 17.78
N PHE A 71 7.36 2.23 18.10
CA PHE A 71 8.23 2.13 19.26
C PHE A 71 8.24 3.46 20.01
N GLY A 72 7.97 3.45 21.31
CA GLY A 72 8.08 4.64 22.13
C GLY A 72 8.81 4.36 23.43
N HIS A 73 9.76 5.23 23.78
CA HIS A 73 10.46 5.19 25.06
C HIS A 73 10.08 6.39 25.93
N SER A 74 9.82 6.15 27.22
CA SER A 74 9.39 7.17 28.19
C SER A 74 8.22 7.99 27.63
N PHE A 75 8.30 9.32 27.55
CA PHE A 75 7.26 10.16 26.93
C PHE A 75 6.87 9.73 25.50
N GLY A 76 7.81 9.20 24.71
CA GLY A 76 7.54 8.66 23.39
C GLY A 76 6.61 7.44 23.41
N ALA A 77 6.57 6.70 24.52
CA ALA A 77 5.64 5.58 24.70
C ALA A 77 4.19 6.06 24.75
N LEU A 78 3.95 7.21 25.39
CA LEU A 78 2.63 7.85 25.44
C LEU A 78 2.23 8.40 24.05
N GLN A 79 3.17 8.99 23.31
CA GLN A 79 2.95 9.42 21.92
C GLN A 79 2.56 8.24 21.03
N ALA A 80 3.33 7.14 21.05
CA ALA A 80 3.06 5.95 20.27
C ALA A 80 1.67 5.35 20.58
N PHE A 81 1.30 5.34 21.86
CA PHE A 81 -0.02 4.88 22.31
C PHE A 81 -1.17 5.76 21.79
N GLU A 82 -1.07 7.07 21.91
CA GLU A 82 -2.11 7.99 21.44
C GLU A 82 -2.22 7.99 19.90
N VAL A 83 -1.11 7.82 19.18
CA VAL A 83 -1.13 7.58 17.73
C VAL A 83 -1.91 6.31 17.41
N CYS A 84 -1.65 5.19 18.09
CA CYS A 84 -2.42 3.95 17.91
C CYS A 84 -3.93 4.17 18.14
N ARG A 85 -4.31 4.87 19.21
CA ARG A 85 -5.72 5.18 19.51
C ARG A 85 -6.36 6.02 18.41
N ALA A 86 -5.66 7.04 17.95
CA ALA A 86 -6.16 7.90 16.89
C ALA A 86 -6.30 7.17 15.55
N LEU A 87 -5.40 6.25 15.21
CA LEU A 87 -5.53 5.38 14.03
C LEU A 87 -6.79 4.49 14.10
N VAL A 88 -7.07 3.89 15.27
CA VAL A 88 -8.30 3.12 15.52
C VAL A 88 -9.54 4.00 15.32
N LEU A 89 -9.57 5.17 15.97
CA LEU A 89 -10.71 6.10 15.89
C LEU A 89 -10.97 6.60 14.46
N ARG A 90 -9.91 6.78 13.66
CA ARG A 90 -9.99 7.24 12.26
C ARG A 90 -10.19 6.11 11.26
N ASN A 91 -10.32 4.85 11.71
CA ASN A 91 -10.41 3.67 10.86
C ASN A 91 -9.28 3.60 9.81
N MET A 92 -8.06 3.92 10.25
CA MET A 92 -6.85 3.89 9.45
C MET A 92 -6.10 2.55 9.61
N PRO A 93 -5.19 2.20 8.67
CA PRO A 93 -4.34 1.02 8.83
C PRO A 93 -3.57 1.05 10.16
N LEU A 94 -3.66 -0.05 10.89
CA LEU A 94 -3.01 -0.21 12.19
C LEU A 94 -1.58 -0.73 12.05
N PRO A 95 -0.68 -0.44 13.02
CA PRO A 95 0.63 -1.06 13.05
C PRO A 95 0.54 -2.57 13.28
N LEU A 96 1.58 -3.30 12.88
CA LEU A 96 1.80 -4.71 13.19
C LEU A 96 1.78 -4.99 14.69
N GLY A 97 2.26 -4.03 15.48
CA GLY A 97 2.29 -4.08 16.92
C GLY A 97 2.90 -2.81 17.52
N LEU A 98 2.81 -2.71 18.84
CA LEU A 98 3.27 -1.57 19.63
C LEU A 98 4.37 -2.00 20.60
N PHE A 99 5.53 -1.36 20.52
CA PHE A 99 6.58 -1.45 21.53
C PHE A 99 6.52 -0.22 22.44
N VAL A 100 6.42 -0.47 23.75
CA VAL A 100 6.43 0.56 24.80
C VAL A 100 7.67 0.31 25.65
N SER A 101 8.39 1.35 26.06
CA SER A 101 9.58 1.20 26.91
C SER A 101 9.61 2.24 28.03
N SER A 102 9.88 1.80 29.26
CA SER A 102 10.08 2.62 30.46
C SER A 102 9.03 3.73 30.66
N TYR A 103 7.74 3.38 30.60
CA TYR A 103 6.65 4.30 30.90
C TYR A 103 5.47 3.55 31.56
N PRO A 104 4.84 4.09 32.63
CA PRO A 104 3.70 3.45 33.29
C PRO A 104 2.47 3.42 32.38
N ALA A 105 1.57 2.44 32.56
CA ALA A 105 0.35 2.38 31.77
C ALA A 105 -0.48 3.68 31.90
N PRO A 106 -1.04 4.24 30.81
CA PRO A 106 -1.60 5.60 30.80
C PRO A 106 -2.76 5.87 31.76
N HIS A 107 -3.52 4.83 32.13
CA HIS A 107 -4.63 4.94 33.08
C HIS A 107 -4.18 5.00 34.54
N LEU A 108 -2.90 4.71 34.82
CA LEU A 108 -2.31 4.86 36.14
C LEU A 108 -1.85 6.31 36.35
N VAL A 109 -1.88 6.77 37.60
CA VAL A 109 -1.35 8.09 37.95
C VAL A 109 0.17 8.04 37.82
N ASN A 110 0.73 8.76 36.86
CA ASN A 110 2.17 8.97 36.78
C ASN A 110 2.60 9.88 37.94
N PRO A 111 3.53 9.44 38.83
CA PRO A 111 3.96 10.25 39.99
C PRO A 111 4.51 11.63 39.61
N ARG A 112 5.01 11.80 38.38
CA ARG A 112 5.49 13.08 37.82
C ARG A 112 4.36 14.08 37.53
N SER A 113 3.14 13.60 37.34
CA SER A 113 1.96 14.41 37.03
C SER A 113 1.22 14.91 38.29
N LEU A 114 1.73 14.63 39.50
CA LEU A 114 1.11 15.05 40.75
C LEU A 114 1.21 16.58 40.97
N PRO A 115 0.16 17.24 41.49
CA PRO A 115 0.21 18.67 41.81
C PRO A 115 1.39 19.02 42.72
N GLY A 116 2.13 20.08 42.39
CA GLY A 116 3.33 20.51 43.12
C GLY A 116 4.62 19.76 42.74
N ARG A 117 4.57 18.85 41.76
CA ARG A 117 5.74 18.14 41.21
C ARG A 117 5.90 18.35 39.70
N GLN A 118 5.24 19.36 39.15
CA GLN A 118 5.27 19.68 37.72
C GLN A 118 6.55 20.43 37.38
N THR A 119 7.47 19.74 36.71
CA THR A 119 8.77 20.28 36.32
C THR A 119 8.60 21.41 35.31
N HIS A 120 7.62 21.31 34.40
CA HIS A 120 7.43 22.29 33.34
C HIS A 120 7.02 23.69 33.84
N THR A 121 6.57 23.83 35.09
CA THR A 121 6.18 25.12 35.69
C THR A 121 7.27 25.72 36.57
N LEU A 122 8.36 24.99 36.83
CA LEU A 122 9.43 25.46 37.69
C LEU A 122 10.10 26.73 37.13
N PRO A 123 10.49 27.70 37.98
CA PRO A 123 11.35 28.80 37.58
C PRO A 123 12.62 28.29 36.90
N GLU A 124 13.17 29.05 35.96
CA GLU A 124 14.31 28.62 35.12
C GLU A 124 15.50 28.04 35.91
N PRO A 125 15.96 28.64 37.03
CA PRO A 125 17.08 28.08 37.79
C PRO A 125 16.77 26.71 38.40
N GLU A 126 15.54 26.51 38.88
CA GLU A 126 15.08 25.26 39.48
C GLU A 126 14.86 24.19 38.40
N PHE A 127 14.28 24.59 37.27
CA PHE A 127 14.12 23.73 36.10
C PHE A 127 15.47 23.18 35.63
N VAL A 128 16.46 24.06 35.44
CA VAL A 128 17.81 23.66 35.03
C VAL A 128 18.47 22.73 36.05
N ALA A 129 18.27 22.97 37.36
CA ALA A 129 18.79 22.10 38.41
C ALA A 129 18.20 20.68 38.32
N VAL A 130 16.88 20.56 38.18
CA VAL A 130 16.19 19.25 38.05
C VAL A 130 16.63 18.51 36.79
N VAL A 131 16.71 19.20 35.65
CA VAL A 131 17.11 18.55 34.39
C VAL A 131 18.58 18.11 34.44
N ARG A 132 19.46 18.84 35.15
CA ARG A 132 20.85 18.41 35.40
C ARG A 132 20.91 17.13 36.23
N GLU A 133 20.08 17.00 37.27
CA GLU A 133 20.00 15.78 38.08
C GLU A 133 19.55 14.55 37.28
N TRP A 134 18.69 14.73 36.28
CA TRP A 134 18.24 13.66 35.39
C TRP A 134 19.31 13.21 34.38
N GLY A 135 20.43 13.93 34.26
CA GLY A 135 21.50 13.58 33.34
C GLY A 135 21.16 13.82 31.86
N PHE A 136 20.14 14.62 31.55
CA PHE A 136 19.66 14.90 30.19
C PHE A 136 20.72 15.47 29.24
N PHE A 137 21.76 16.09 29.80
CA PHE A 137 22.88 16.68 29.06
C PHE A 137 24.21 15.93 29.24
N SER A 138 24.18 14.76 29.89
CA SER A 138 25.40 14.07 30.33
C SER A 138 26.02 13.10 29.32
N THR A 139 25.34 12.76 28.21
CA THR A 139 25.81 11.70 27.32
C THR A 139 26.78 12.13 26.22
N ASN A 140 27.11 13.42 26.08
CA ASN A 140 28.13 13.88 25.13
C ASN A 140 29.12 14.94 25.67
N PHE A 141 29.03 15.34 26.95
CA PHE A 141 29.85 16.43 27.46
C PHE A 141 30.75 15.97 28.61
N ASN A 142 32.05 15.88 28.32
CA ASN A 142 33.09 15.59 29.30
C ASN A 142 32.93 16.50 30.53
N ARG A 143 32.92 15.87 31.71
CA ARG A 143 32.53 16.41 33.02
C ARG A 143 33.49 17.47 33.61
N GLN A 144 34.33 18.12 32.80
CA GLN A 144 35.48 18.89 33.31
C GLN A 144 35.51 20.40 33.03
N HIS A 145 34.63 21.00 32.20
CA HIS A 145 34.63 22.46 32.00
C HIS A 145 33.21 23.04 32.05
N GLU A 146 32.87 23.66 33.19
CA GLU A 146 31.71 24.55 33.33
C GLU A 146 31.95 25.82 32.50
N SER A 147 31.41 25.89 31.29
CA SER A 147 31.56 27.06 30.40
C SER A 147 30.22 27.66 30.00
N ALA A 148 30.20 28.96 29.68
CA ALA A 148 29.01 29.69 29.22
C ALA A 148 28.33 29.07 27.98
N GLN A 149 29.04 28.23 27.21
CA GLN A 149 28.47 27.47 26.09
C GLN A 149 27.55 26.34 26.56
N GLN A 150 27.80 25.71 27.72
CA GLN A 150 26.87 24.72 28.28
C GLN A 150 25.56 25.38 28.71
N GLU A 151 25.62 26.56 29.30
CA GLU A 151 24.43 27.31 29.73
C GLU A 151 23.59 27.79 28.54
N ALA A 152 24.24 28.23 27.46
CA ALA A 152 23.57 28.55 26.20
C ALA A 152 22.93 27.31 25.53
N LEU A 153 23.57 26.14 25.59
CA LEU A 153 23.02 24.89 25.03
C LEU A 153 21.87 24.32 25.85
N LEU A 154 21.94 24.45 27.18
CA LEU A 154 20.84 24.15 28.11
C LEU A 154 19.61 25.02 27.77
N GLN A 155 19.82 26.32 27.56
CA GLN A 155 18.77 27.25 27.17
C GLN A 155 18.22 26.96 25.76
N TYR A 156 19.06 26.50 24.83
CA TYR A 156 18.69 26.18 23.44
C TYR A 156 17.70 25.01 23.34
N GLY A 157 17.73 24.05 24.27
CA GLY A 157 16.79 22.92 24.32
C GLY A 157 15.71 23.01 25.41
N ALA A 158 15.84 23.96 26.35
CA ALA A 158 14.96 24.07 27.51
C ALA A 158 13.50 24.31 27.14
N ALA A 159 13.22 25.15 26.14
CA ALA A 159 11.86 25.44 25.70
C ALA A 159 11.14 24.19 25.15
N ALA A 160 11.83 23.43 24.29
CA ALA A 160 11.29 22.21 23.71
C ALA A 160 11.11 21.09 24.76
N LEU A 161 12.08 20.91 25.65
CA LEU A 161 11.95 19.97 26.77
C LEU A 161 10.80 20.36 27.71
N ARG A 162 10.66 21.66 28.02
CA ARG A 162 9.57 22.16 28.86
C ARG A 162 8.21 21.93 28.21
N ALA A 163 8.10 22.08 26.89
CA ALA A 163 6.88 21.77 26.14
C ALA A 163 6.54 20.28 26.20
N ASP A 164 7.51 19.39 25.98
CA ASP A 164 7.30 17.94 26.09
C ASP A 164 6.88 17.53 27.51
N LEU A 165 7.54 18.09 28.54
CA LEU A 165 7.18 17.85 29.95
C LEU A 165 5.79 18.40 30.27
N ARG A 166 5.39 19.54 29.70
CA ARG A 166 4.03 20.05 29.84
C ARG A 166 3.03 19.06 29.28
N LEU A 167 3.25 18.53 28.07
CA LEU A 167 2.38 17.52 27.46
C LEU A 167 2.27 16.24 28.31
N ASP A 168 3.39 15.76 28.85
CA ASP A 168 3.46 14.56 29.71
C ASP A 168 2.78 14.78 31.08
N GLU A 169 3.17 15.83 31.80
CA GLU A 169 2.72 16.10 33.17
C GLU A 169 1.27 16.59 33.23
N THR A 170 0.75 17.16 32.15
CA THR A 170 -0.66 17.57 32.04
C THR A 170 -1.54 16.56 31.32
N TYR A 171 -0.98 15.45 30.84
CA TYR A 171 -1.76 14.39 30.18
C TYR A 171 -2.92 13.92 31.07
N ARG A 172 -4.07 13.71 30.44
CA ARG A 172 -5.27 13.20 31.08
C ARG A 172 -5.76 12.00 30.30
N TYR A 173 -5.66 10.83 30.92
CA TYR A 173 -6.17 9.62 30.33
C TYR A 173 -7.68 9.71 30.13
N SER A 174 -8.11 9.39 28.91
CA SER A 174 -9.51 9.19 28.55
C SER A 174 -9.71 7.71 28.22
N SER A 175 -10.68 7.07 28.87
CA SER A 175 -11.04 5.69 28.51
C SER A 175 -11.52 5.63 27.07
N GLY A 176 -11.05 4.62 26.31
CA GLY A 176 -11.44 4.42 24.91
C GLY A 176 -11.51 2.94 24.54
N ALA A 177 -11.71 2.66 23.25
CA ALA A 177 -11.65 1.30 22.75
C ALA A 177 -10.26 0.70 22.99
N ALA A 178 -10.23 -0.57 23.39
CA ALA A 178 -9.01 -1.31 23.57
C ALA A 178 -8.29 -1.51 22.22
N LEU A 179 -6.96 -1.50 22.23
CA LEU A 179 -6.17 -1.59 21.00
C LEU A 179 -6.16 -3.02 20.45
N PRO A 180 -6.62 -3.27 19.21
CA PRO A 180 -6.66 -4.60 18.61
C PRO A 180 -5.34 -4.94 17.90
N ILE A 181 -4.22 -4.66 18.58
CA ILE A 181 -2.85 -4.94 18.10
C ILE A 181 -2.05 -5.61 19.23
N PRO A 182 -1.08 -6.47 18.91
CA PRO A 182 -0.17 -7.00 19.91
C PRO A 182 0.73 -5.88 20.45
N ALA A 183 1.17 -6.01 21.71
CA ALA A 183 2.15 -5.10 22.28
C ALA A 183 3.18 -5.81 23.15
N VAL A 184 4.38 -5.24 23.17
CA VAL A 184 5.49 -5.69 24.02
C VAL A 184 5.95 -4.48 24.82
N VAL A 185 6.03 -4.66 26.14
CA VAL A 185 6.43 -3.61 27.06
C VAL A 185 7.80 -3.93 27.61
N PHE A 186 8.73 -3.00 27.43
CA PHE A 186 10.10 -3.11 27.90
C PHE A 186 10.29 -2.29 29.18
N GLY A 187 10.92 -2.90 30.17
CA GLY A 187 11.35 -2.25 31.40
C GLY A 187 12.84 -2.41 31.63
N SER A 188 13.36 -1.75 32.67
CA SER A 188 14.69 -2.01 33.16
C SER A 188 14.69 -2.33 34.65
N THR A 189 15.52 -3.28 35.06
CA THR A 189 15.60 -3.72 36.46
C THR A 189 16.15 -2.67 37.40
N GLY A 190 16.92 -1.69 36.90
CA GLY A 190 17.42 -0.56 37.69
C GLY A 190 16.63 0.74 37.50
N ASP A 191 15.50 0.72 36.77
CA ASP A 191 14.62 1.87 36.65
C ASP A 191 13.59 1.90 37.79
N HIS A 192 13.92 2.62 38.85
CA HIS A 192 13.02 2.81 40.00
C HIS A 192 11.88 3.80 39.74
N SER A 193 11.91 4.52 38.61
CA SER A 193 10.87 5.50 38.27
C SER A 193 9.63 4.86 37.65
N VAL A 194 9.76 3.63 37.15
CA VAL A 194 8.67 2.87 36.50
C VAL A 194 8.60 1.47 37.11
N PRO A 195 7.73 1.26 38.11
CA PRO A 195 7.61 -0.03 38.77
C PRO A 195 7.13 -1.15 37.82
N PRO A 196 7.58 -2.41 37.98
CA PRO A 196 7.19 -3.53 37.12
C PRO A 196 5.67 -3.74 37.00
N GLU A 197 4.92 -3.50 38.08
CA GLU A 197 3.46 -3.59 38.08
C GLU A 197 2.80 -2.57 37.14
N SER A 198 3.42 -1.39 36.98
CA SER A 198 2.94 -0.35 36.07
C SER A 198 3.18 -0.71 34.60
N LEU A 199 4.21 -1.52 34.31
CA LEU A 199 4.47 -2.08 32.98
C LEU A 199 3.45 -3.17 32.65
N ALA A 200 3.17 -4.07 33.59
CA ALA A 200 2.16 -5.12 33.41
C ALA A 200 0.76 -4.55 33.18
N ALA A 201 0.43 -3.40 33.78
CA ALA A 201 -0.87 -2.75 33.62
C ALA A 201 -1.17 -2.30 32.18
N TRP A 202 -0.18 -2.21 31.29
CA TRP A 202 -0.42 -1.92 29.87
C TRP A 202 -1.33 -2.94 29.18
N GLN A 203 -1.43 -4.16 29.70
CA GLN A 203 -2.38 -5.17 29.21
C GLN A 203 -3.82 -4.64 29.19
N ALA A 204 -4.20 -3.78 30.14
CA ALA A 204 -5.54 -3.19 30.21
C ALA A 204 -5.86 -2.25 29.03
N GLN A 205 -4.86 -1.85 28.25
CA GLN A 205 -5.04 -1.00 27.06
C GLN A 205 -5.28 -1.79 25.77
N LEU A 206 -5.14 -3.12 25.82
CA LEU A 206 -5.21 -3.98 24.64
C LEU A 206 -6.50 -4.80 24.63
N ALA A 207 -6.95 -5.18 23.44
CA ALA A 207 -8.08 -6.09 23.30
C ALA A 207 -7.75 -7.47 23.91
N PRO A 208 -8.73 -8.22 24.45
CA PRO A 208 -8.47 -9.51 25.10
C PRO A 208 -7.73 -10.55 24.23
N GLU A 209 -7.91 -10.48 22.91
CA GLU A 209 -7.27 -11.34 21.92
C GLU A 209 -5.86 -10.89 21.51
N SER A 210 -5.45 -9.68 21.88
CA SER A 210 -4.14 -9.13 21.54
C SER A 210 -3.04 -9.80 22.37
N ALA A 211 -1.96 -10.24 21.71
CA ALA A 211 -0.80 -10.77 22.41
C ALA A 211 -0.11 -9.66 23.24
N PHE A 212 0.32 -10.02 24.45
CA PHE A 212 0.97 -9.10 25.39
C PHE A 212 2.16 -9.78 26.07
N SER A 213 3.30 -9.10 26.15
CA SER A 213 4.42 -9.52 26.98
C SER A 213 5.11 -8.32 27.64
N VAL A 214 5.75 -8.59 28.78
CA VAL A 214 6.64 -7.65 29.46
C VAL A 214 8.03 -8.26 29.53
N GLU A 215 9.03 -7.51 29.08
CA GLU A 215 10.43 -7.93 29.05
C GLU A 215 11.31 -6.90 29.74
N HIS A 216 12.39 -7.36 30.40
CA HIS A 216 13.23 -6.50 31.21
C HIS A 216 14.69 -6.57 30.73
N PHE A 217 15.37 -5.43 30.78
CA PHE A 217 16.79 -5.28 30.48
C PHE A 217 17.56 -4.78 31.71
N GLU A 218 18.86 -5.07 31.76
CA GLU A 218 19.75 -4.43 32.72
C GLU A 218 19.96 -2.95 32.34
N GLY A 219 20.13 -2.08 33.34
CA GLY A 219 20.35 -0.65 33.15
C GLY A 219 19.48 0.22 34.04
N GLY A 220 19.39 1.51 33.70
CA GLY A 220 18.47 2.47 34.31
C GLY A 220 17.38 2.91 33.32
N HIS A 221 16.75 4.05 33.56
CA HIS A 221 15.66 4.56 32.71
C HIS A 221 16.06 4.59 31.21
N PHE A 222 17.25 5.11 30.88
CA PHE A 222 17.76 5.21 29.52
C PHE A 222 18.67 4.03 29.09
N TYR A 223 18.35 2.80 29.52
CA TYR A 223 19.13 1.61 29.19
C TYR A 223 19.38 1.43 27.68
N LEU A 224 18.47 1.90 26.81
CA LEU A 224 18.59 1.81 25.36
C LEU A 224 19.80 2.55 24.77
N GLN A 225 20.41 3.47 25.53
CA GLN A 225 21.65 4.17 25.14
C GLN A 225 22.90 3.36 25.50
N GLN A 226 22.77 2.30 26.29
CA GLN A 226 23.88 1.43 26.67
C GLN A 226 24.09 0.36 25.60
N PRO A 227 25.30 0.18 25.04
CA PRO A 227 25.53 -0.71 23.91
C PRO A 227 25.00 -2.14 24.10
N ALA A 228 25.27 -2.77 25.25
CA ALA A 228 24.85 -4.14 25.52
C ALA A 228 23.32 -4.30 25.56
N ALA A 229 22.61 -3.33 26.15
CA ALA A 229 21.16 -3.36 26.24
C ALA A 229 20.50 -2.96 24.91
N ALA A 230 21.12 -2.08 24.12
CA ALA A 230 20.68 -1.75 22.77
C ALA A 230 20.76 -2.97 21.83
N ASP A 231 21.83 -3.77 21.93
CA ASP A 231 22.00 -5.00 21.16
C ASP A 231 20.89 -6.01 21.48
N ALA A 232 20.67 -6.28 22.76
CA ALA A 232 19.60 -7.19 23.21
C ALA A 232 18.21 -6.66 22.82
N LEU A 233 17.97 -5.35 22.93
CA LEU A 233 16.71 -4.72 22.52
C LEU A 233 16.45 -4.89 21.02
N ALA A 234 17.48 -4.69 20.18
CA ALA A 234 17.37 -4.88 18.74
C ALA A 234 16.97 -6.32 18.39
N GLU A 235 17.58 -7.31 19.04
CA GLU A 235 17.23 -8.73 18.86
C GLU A 235 15.77 -9.02 19.23
N ARG A 236 15.28 -8.46 20.36
CA ARG A 236 13.88 -8.62 20.79
C ARG A 236 12.91 -7.95 19.83
N VAL A 237 13.20 -6.74 19.38
CA VAL A 237 12.38 -6.03 18.38
C VAL A 237 12.30 -6.83 17.08
N MET A 238 13.42 -7.33 16.56
CA MET A 238 13.45 -8.17 15.35
C MET A 238 12.59 -9.42 15.53
N HIS A 239 12.76 -10.13 16.65
CA HIS A 239 12.02 -11.36 16.93
C HIS A 239 10.49 -11.15 16.91
N HIS A 240 10.01 -10.12 17.62
CA HIS A 240 8.57 -9.82 17.68
C HIS A 240 8.04 -9.34 16.33
N MET A 241 8.80 -8.51 15.61
CA MET A 241 8.39 -8.06 14.29
C MET A 241 8.28 -9.22 13.29
N GLU A 242 9.21 -10.17 13.30
CA GLU A 242 9.12 -11.39 12.49
C GLU A 242 7.91 -12.23 12.84
N GLN A 243 7.62 -12.39 14.14
CA GLN A 243 6.45 -13.13 14.60
C GLN A 243 5.15 -12.49 14.13
N TRP A 244 5.02 -11.17 14.26
CA TRP A 244 3.84 -10.44 13.81
C TRP A 244 3.67 -10.48 12.29
N LEU A 245 4.77 -10.37 11.53
CA LEU A 245 4.73 -10.52 10.07
C LEU A 245 4.25 -11.91 9.64
N ARG A 246 4.70 -12.98 10.32
CA ARG A 246 4.26 -14.37 10.04
C ARG A 246 2.81 -14.62 10.43
N ALA A 247 2.28 -13.86 11.40
CA ALA A 247 0.88 -13.96 11.82
C ALA A 247 -0.10 -13.25 10.88
N LEU A 248 0.40 -12.39 9.98
CA LEU A 248 -0.43 -11.82 8.93
C LEU A 248 -1.01 -12.92 8.04
N SER A 249 -2.22 -12.69 7.54
CA SER A 249 -2.80 -13.59 6.53
C SER A 249 -1.86 -13.68 5.33
N PRO A 250 -1.48 -14.88 4.89
CA PRO A 250 -0.63 -15.03 3.72
C PRO A 250 -1.33 -14.39 2.51
N SER A 251 -0.53 -13.79 1.64
CA SER A 251 -1.03 -13.31 0.36
C SER A 251 -1.77 -14.43 -0.37
N VAL A 252 -2.83 -14.11 -1.12
CA VAL A 252 -3.50 -15.07 -2.01
C VAL A 252 -2.51 -15.71 -3.00
N LEU A 253 -1.38 -15.06 -3.26
CA LEU A 253 -0.28 -15.56 -4.08
C LEU A 253 0.54 -16.66 -3.40
N GLU A 254 0.52 -16.73 -2.06
CA GLU A 254 1.22 -17.74 -1.25
C GLU A 254 0.27 -18.78 -0.65
N ALA A 255 -1.04 -18.49 -0.61
CA ALA A 255 -2.07 -19.40 -0.17
C ALA A 255 -2.04 -20.70 -0.99
N ARG A 256 -1.87 -21.84 -0.30
CA ARG A 256 -1.93 -23.14 -0.95
C ARG A 256 -3.38 -23.56 -1.14
N PRO A 257 -3.78 -24.03 -2.34
CA PRO A 257 -5.08 -24.62 -2.57
C PRO A 257 -5.35 -25.76 -1.60
N GLN A 258 -6.60 -25.93 -1.17
CA GLN A 258 -6.98 -27.04 -0.29
C GLN A 258 -6.63 -28.39 -0.96
N PRO A 259 -6.01 -29.34 -0.24
CA PRO A 259 -5.71 -30.66 -0.78
C PRO A 259 -6.97 -31.33 -1.34
N GLY A 260 -6.87 -31.85 -2.58
CA GLY A 260 -8.00 -32.49 -3.28
C GLY A 260 -8.91 -31.54 -4.07
N SER A 261 -8.70 -30.22 -3.99
CA SER A 261 -9.38 -29.28 -4.89
C SER A 261 -8.80 -29.34 -6.32
N LEU A 262 -9.59 -28.96 -7.32
CA LEU A 262 -9.12 -28.82 -8.72
C LEU A 262 -7.91 -27.86 -8.84
N LEU A 263 -7.80 -26.89 -7.93
CA LEU A 263 -6.69 -25.94 -7.87
C LEU A 263 -5.42 -26.53 -7.24
N ALA A 264 -5.52 -27.67 -6.52
CA ALA A 264 -4.38 -28.37 -5.95
C ALA A 264 -3.62 -29.24 -6.97
N ASP A 265 -4.09 -29.30 -8.22
CA ASP A 265 -3.41 -30.02 -9.30
C ASP A 265 -2.00 -29.41 -9.51
N PRO A 266 -0.93 -30.24 -9.57
CA PRO A 266 0.45 -29.78 -9.70
C PRO A 266 0.73 -28.90 -10.92
N SER A 267 -0.08 -28.99 -11.99
CA SER A 267 0.02 -28.11 -13.16
C SER A 267 -0.41 -26.67 -12.90
N TRP A 268 -0.99 -26.41 -11.73
CA TRP A 268 -1.52 -25.12 -11.27
C TRP A 268 -0.72 -24.50 -10.12
N GLN A 269 0.35 -25.13 -9.64
CA GLN A 269 1.13 -24.57 -8.54
C GLN A 269 1.92 -23.32 -8.99
N VAL A 270 2.04 -22.33 -8.12
CA VAL A 270 2.74 -21.05 -8.41
C VAL A 270 4.17 -21.26 -8.94
N GLN A 271 4.81 -22.37 -8.57
CA GLN A 271 6.14 -22.79 -9.04
C GLN A 271 6.16 -23.34 -10.47
N CYS A 272 5.03 -23.78 -11.04
CA CYS A 272 4.95 -24.33 -12.39
C CYS A 272 4.37 -23.34 -13.43
N TRP A 273 4.02 -22.12 -13.00
CA TRP A 273 3.63 -21.06 -13.93
C TRP A 273 4.75 -20.80 -14.94
N ASN A 274 4.40 -20.82 -16.23
CA ASN A 274 5.29 -20.44 -17.31
C ASN A 274 4.47 -19.72 -18.40
N ALA A 275 5.14 -19.08 -19.35
CA ALA A 275 4.50 -18.28 -20.39
C ALA A 275 3.39 -19.03 -21.16
N ARG A 276 3.41 -20.37 -21.22
CA ARG A 276 2.35 -21.18 -21.85
C ARG A 276 1.00 -21.06 -21.13
N HIS A 277 0.96 -20.67 -19.86
CA HIS A 277 -0.29 -20.53 -19.11
C HIS A 277 -0.92 -19.14 -19.25
N SER A 278 -0.20 -18.16 -19.82
CA SER A 278 -0.74 -16.82 -20.04
C SER A 278 -1.96 -16.83 -20.97
N VAL A 279 -2.87 -15.87 -20.76
CA VAL A 279 -4.03 -15.63 -21.64
C VAL A 279 -3.62 -15.61 -23.11
N LEU A 280 -2.59 -14.82 -23.45
CA LEU A 280 -2.07 -14.71 -24.81
C LEU A 280 -1.63 -16.07 -25.37
N ALA A 281 -0.86 -16.86 -24.60
CA ALA A 281 -0.42 -18.18 -25.05
C ALA A 281 -1.58 -19.16 -25.26
N HIS A 282 -2.64 -19.08 -24.44
CA HIS A 282 -3.87 -19.85 -24.68
C HIS A 282 -4.52 -19.44 -26.01
N VAL A 283 -4.70 -18.14 -26.26
CA VAL A 283 -5.27 -17.63 -27.51
C VAL A 283 -4.43 -18.05 -28.72
N CYS A 284 -3.10 -17.90 -28.68
CA CYS A 284 -2.21 -18.33 -29.76
C CYS A 284 -2.33 -19.84 -30.05
N ARG A 285 -2.46 -20.69 -29.02
CA ARG A 285 -2.72 -22.12 -29.23
C ARG A 285 -4.05 -22.40 -29.91
N GLN A 286 -5.09 -21.63 -29.60
CA GLN A 286 -6.38 -21.76 -30.27
C GLN A 286 -6.29 -21.37 -31.75
N VAL A 287 -5.53 -20.31 -32.08
CA VAL A 287 -5.25 -19.89 -33.47
C VAL A 287 -4.57 -21.00 -34.28
N GLU A 288 -3.66 -21.76 -33.66
CA GLU A 288 -2.94 -22.87 -34.29
C GLU A 288 -3.82 -24.11 -34.52
N ARG A 289 -4.68 -24.44 -33.55
CA ARG A 289 -5.42 -25.71 -33.52
C ARG A 289 -6.77 -25.66 -34.22
N LEU A 290 -7.46 -24.52 -34.17
CA LEU A 290 -8.83 -24.41 -34.65
C LEU A 290 -8.89 -24.24 -36.19
N PRO A 291 -9.99 -24.69 -36.83
CA PRO A 291 -10.29 -24.38 -38.22
C PRO A 291 -10.21 -22.87 -38.51
N HIS A 292 -9.78 -22.50 -39.72
CA HIS A 292 -9.54 -21.10 -40.10
C HIS A 292 -10.76 -20.18 -39.93
N ASN A 293 -11.95 -20.71 -40.19
CA ASN A 293 -13.22 -19.99 -40.10
C ASN A 293 -13.80 -19.92 -38.67
N THR A 294 -13.07 -20.38 -37.65
CA THR A 294 -13.57 -20.39 -36.27
C THR A 294 -13.68 -18.97 -35.74
N LEU A 295 -14.88 -18.62 -35.29
CA LEU A 295 -15.23 -17.30 -34.80
C LEU A 295 -14.61 -17.05 -33.41
N ALA A 296 -13.92 -15.93 -33.26
CA ALA A 296 -13.35 -15.46 -32.00
C ALA A 296 -14.18 -14.35 -31.37
N LEU A 297 -14.64 -13.37 -32.16
CA LEU A 297 -15.31 -12.19 -31.64
C LEU A 297 -16.50 -11.79 -32.52
N VAL A 298 -17.59 -11.39 -31.87
CA VAL A 298 -18.75 -10.76 -32.50
C VAL A 298 -18.89 -9.33 -31.95
N ASP A 299 -18.78 -8.35 -32.84
CA ASP A 299 -18.84 -6.91 -32.58
C ASP A 299 -19.94 -6.25 -33.40
N GLY A 300 -21.16 -6.26 -32.87
CA GLY A 300 -22.35 -5.91 -33.66
C GLY A 300 -22.43 -6.81 -34.90
N GLU A 301 -22.39 -6.21 -36.09
CA GLU A 301 -22.39 -6.94 -37.37
C GLU A 301 -21.01 -7.50 -37.75
N ARG A 302 -19.92 -7.02 -37.12
CA ARG A 302 -18.57 -7.46 -37.45
C ARG A 302 -18.29 -8.80 -36.80
N ARG A 303 -17.79 -9.75 -37.58
CA ARG A 303 -17.46 -11.11 -37.15
C ARG A 303 -15.99 -11.37 -37.44
N TRP A 304 -15.24 -11.73 -36.40
CA TRP A 304 -13.79 -11.91 -36.48
C TRP A 304 -13.42 -13.35 -36.17
N THR A 305 -12.65 -13.98 -37.05
CA THR A 305 -12.04 -15.30 -36.77
C THR A 305 -10.86 -15.17 -35.80
N TYR A 306 -10.45 -16.28 -35.19
CA TYR A 306 -9.22 -16.31 -34.38
C TYR A 306 -8.00 -15.84 -35.17
N ARG A 307 -7.91 -16.21 -36.46
CA ARG A 307 -6.78 -15.84 -37.33
C ARG A 307 -6.78 -14.35 -37.67
N GLN A 308 -7.96 -13.80 -37.98
CA GLN A 308 -8.12 -12.37 -38.22
C GLN A 308 -7.76 -11.54 -36.98
N LEU A 309 -8.24 -11.95 -35.81
CA LEU A 309 -7.93 -11.27 -34.55
C LEU A 309 -6.42 -11.33 -34.25
N SER A 310 -5.81 -12.51 -34.40
CA SER A 310 -4.37 -12.70 -34.21
C SER A 310 -3.54 -11.85 -35.19
N SER A 311 -3.90 -11.81 -36.47
CA SER A 311 -3.14 -11.06 -37.47
C SER A 311 -3.25 -9.56 -37.26
N ALA A 312 -4.42 -9.04 -36.90
CA ALA A 312 -4.59 -7.62 -36.58
C ALA A 312 -3.81 -7.23 -35.31
N ALA A 313 -3.85 -8.08 -34.27
CA ALA A 313 -3.05 -7.86 -33.07
C ALA A 313 -1.55 -7.89 -33.37
N ALA A 314 -1.08 -8.74 -34.29
CA ALA A 314 0.33 -8.80 -34.67
C ALA A 314 0.80 -7.51 -35.38
N GLN A 315 -0.02 -6.97 -36.29
CA GLN A 315 0.27 -5.69 -36.95
C GLN A 315 0.31 -4.52 -35.97
N LEU A 316 -0.59 -4.52 -34.98
CA LEU A 316 -0.55 -3.52 -33.91
C LEU A 316 0.68 -3.71 -33.02
N ALA A 317 1.10 -4.95 -32.73
CA ALA A 317 2.31 -5.21 -31.97
C ALA A 317 3.57 -4.65 -32.67
N GLU A 318 3.70 -4.82 -33.99
CA GLU A 318 4.76 -4.20 -34.79
C GLU A 318 4.74 -2.66 -34.68
N SER A 319 3.53 -2.08 -34.63
CA SER A 319 3.36 -0.63 -34.45
C SER A 319 3.78 -0.18 -33.05
N LEU A 320 3.51 -0.97 -32.01
CA LEU A 320 3.95 -0.71 -30.63
C LEU A 320 5.49 -0.81 -30.51
N GLU A 321 6.09 -1.81 -31.15
CA GLU A 321 7.56 -1.96 -31.20
C GLU A 321 8.20 -0.77 -31.92
N THR A 322 7.62 -0.34 -33.05
CA THR A 322 8.06 0.87 -33.78
C THR A 322 7.95 2.13 -32.94
N ALA A 323 6.94 2.20 -32.07
CA ALA A 323 6.77 3.27 -31.08
C ALA A 323 7.71 3.14 -29.85
N ASN A 324 8.64 2.19 -29.87
CA ASN A 324 9.60 1.89 -28.80
C ASN A 324 8.93 1.50 -27.47
N VAL A 325 7.83 0.73 -27.52
CA VAL A 325 7.32 0.03 -26.33
C VAL A 325 8.25 -1.11 -25.99
N GLN A 326 8.64 -1.18 -24.72
CA GLN A 326 9.54 -2.20 -24.18
C GLN A 326 8.81 -3.10 -23.18
N ALA A 327 9.44 -4.22 -22.85
CA ALA A 327 8.94 -5.10 -21.80
C ALA A 327 8.87 -4.37 -20.46
N GLY A 328 7.71 -4.46 -19.78
CA GLY A 328 7.44 -3.77 -18.52
C GLY A 328 6.87 -2.36 -18.66
N ASP A 329 6.79 -1.82 -19.88
CA ASP A 329 6.08 -0.55 -20.13
C ASP A 329 4.57 -0.71 -19.89
N VAL A 330 3.88 0.42 -19.65
CA VAL A 330 2.44 0.48 -19.48
C VAL A 330 1.81 1.14 -20.72
N VAL A 331 0.97 0.42 -21.45
CA VAL A 331 0.21 0.93 -22.59
C VAL A 331 -1.21 1.27 -22.14
N GLY A 332 -1.59 2.54 -22.24
CA GLY A 332 -2.96 2.98 -21.98
C GLY A 332 -3.88 2.63 -23.13
N VAL A 333 -5.05 2.06 -22.85
CA VAL A 333 -6.05 1.68 -23.87
C VAL A 333 -7.30 2.52 -23.64
N PHE A 334 -7.44 3.59 -24.45
CA PHE A 334 -8.58 4.50 -24.46
C PHE A 334 -9.42 4.25 -25.72
N LEU A 335 -10.08 3.10 -25.75
CA LEU A 335 -10.87 2.62 -26.90
C LEU A 335 -12.27 2.22 -26.43
N PRO A 336 -13.31 2.33 -27.29
CA PRO A 336 -14.59 1.71 -26.98
C PRO A 336 -14.43 0.19 -26.89
N HIS A 337 -15.22 -0.44 -26.03
CA HIS A 337 -15.35 -1.89 -25.96
C HIS A 337 -15.72 -2.47 -27.33
N GLY A 338 -14.85 -3.33 -27.86
CA GLY A 338 -14.88 -3.70 -29.28
C GLY A 338 -13.74 -4.62 -29.70
N ALA A 339 -13.68 -4.89 -31.00
CA ALA A 339 -12.58 -5.62 -31.63
C ALA A 339 -11.24 -4.89 -31.44
N GLU A 340 -11.23 -3.58 -31.65
CA GLU A 340 -10.04 -2.73 -31.51
C GLU A 340 -9.50 -2.74 -30.08
N TYR A 341 -10.39 -2.77 -29.08
CA TYR A 341 -10.00 -2.90 -27.68
C TYR A 341 -9.34 -4.27 -27.43
N THR A 342 -10.02 -5.35 -27.83
CA THR A 342 -9.54 -6.73 -27.60
C THR A 342 -8.17 -6.97 -28.24
N LEU A 343 -7.98 -6.56 -29.49
CA LEU A 343 -6.70 -6.72 -30.18
C LEU A 343 -5.59 -5.85 -29.58
N SER A 344 -5.93 -4.66 -29.04
CA SER A 344 -4.96 -3.79 -28.37
C SER A 344 -4.37 -4.43 -27.12
N LEU A 345 -5.22 -5.14 -26.36
CA LEU A 345 -4.79 -5.89 -25.18
C LEU A 345 -3.85 -7.04 -25.57
N LEU A 346 -4.20 -7.79 -26.62
CA LEU A 346 -3.36 -8.89 -27.12
C LEU A 346 -2.01 -8.39 -27.66
N ALA A 347 -2.02 -7.27 -28.40
CA ALA A 347 -0.82 -6.66 -28.97
C ALA A 347 0.13 -6.13 -27.87
N ALA A 348 -0.42 -5.46 -26.84
CA ALA A 348 0.38 -4.97 -25.71
C ALA A 348 1.03 -6.15 -24.95
N TRP A 349 0.27 -7.21 -24.68
CA TRP A 349 0.83 -8.40 -24.03
C TRP A 349 1.88 -9.13 -24.88
N SER A 350 1.77 -9.14 -26.20
CA SER A 350 2.78 -9.77 -27.06
C SER A 350 4.11 -9.03 -27.04
N VAL A 351 4.10 -7.72 -26.81
CA VAL A 351 5.33 -6.92 -26.61
C VAL A 351 5.75 -6.82 -25.14
N ARG A 352 5.13 -7.64 -24.26
CA ARG A 352 5.39 -7.72 -22.81
C ARG A 352 5.10 -6.42 -22.05
N ALA A 353 4.16 -5.62 -22.55
CA ALA A 353 3.67 -4.43 -21.89
C ALA A 353 2.42 -4.73 -21.05
N ALA A 354 2.29 -4.03 -19.92
CA ALA A 354 1.08 -4.00 -19.12
C ALA A 354 0.01 -3.14 -19.80
N VAL A 355 -1.26 -3.47 -19.59
CA VAL A 355 -2.38 -2.68 -20.15
C VAL A 355 -3.01 -1.82 -19.07
N CYS A 356 -3.02 -0.50 -19.26
CA CYS A 356 -3.81 0.42 -18.44
C CYS A 356 -5.19 0.63 -19.07
N LEU A 357 -6.24 0.23 -18.36
CA LEU A 357 -7.62 0.29 -18.84
C LEU A 357 -8.16 1.70 -18.59
N LEU A 358 -8.44 2.44 -19.67
CA LEU A 358 -8.89 3.83 -19.62
C LEU A 358 -10.32 3.94 -20.18
N GLU A 359 -11.24 4.48 -19.38
CA GLU A 359 -12.65 4.54 -19.77
C GLU A 359 -13.03 5.86 -20.43
N LYS A 360 -13.85 5.77 -21.48
CA LYS A 360 -14.30 6.95 -22.26
C LYS A 360 -15.23 7.89 -21.50
N ASN A 361 -15.88 7.41 -20.45
CA ASN A 361 -16.82 8.21 -19.65
C ASN A 361 -16.13 8.95 -18.48
N TRP A 362 -14.82 8.76 -18.30
CA TRP A 362 -14.05 9.52 -17.31
C TRP A 362 -13.95 10.99 -17.72
N SER A 363 -13.89 11.87 -16.73
CA SER A 363 -13.57 13.27 -16.97
C SER A 363 -12.12 13.42 -17.42
N ASP A 364 -11.84 14.46 -18.21
CA ASP A 364 -10.47 14.76 -18.67
C ASP A 364 -9.49 14.94 -17.51
N ALA A 365 -9.95 15.52 -16.38
CA ALA A 365 -9.15 15.66 -15.16
C ALA A 365 -8.77 14.30 -14.57
N LEU A 366 -9.74 13.39 -14.42
CA LEU A 366 -9.49 12.04 -13.88
C LEU A 366 -8.57 11.23 -14.80
N LEU A 367 -8.81 11.30 -16.11
CA LEU A 367 -7.98 10.62 -17.09
C LEU A 367 -6.52 11.08 -17.00
N LYS A 368 -6.30 12.40 -16.95
CA LYS A 368 -4.96 12.98 -16.85
C LYS A 368 -4.26 12.60 -15.54
N GLU A 369 -4.96 12.70 -14.42
CA GLU A 369 -4.43 12.34 -13.10
C GLU A 369 -4.05 10.85 -13.04
N PHE A 370 -4.94 9.97 -13.51
CA PHE A 370 -4.71 8.54 -13.45
C PHE A 370 -3.58 8.08 -14.37
N VAL A 371 -3.54 8.57 -15.62
CA VAL A 371 -2.45 8.28 -16.57
C VAL A 371 -1.10 8.72 -15.99
N ALA A 372 -1.04 9.91 -15.38
CA ALA A 372 0.18 10.40 -14.73
C ALA A 372 0.62 9.51 -13.56
N SER A 373 -0.33 9.01 -12.75
CA SER A 373 -0.03 8.11 -11.63
C SER A 373 0.50 6.74 -12.06
N CYS A 374 0.17 6.29 -13.27
CA CYS A 374 0.46 4.93 -13.76
C CYS A 374 1.74 4.82 -14.61
N LYS A 375 2.50 5.91 -14.80
CA LYS A 375 3.70 5.95 -15.67
C LYS A 375 3.43 5.35 -17.07
N VAL A 376 2.28 5.69 -17.66
CA VAL A 376 1.91 5.24 -19.00
C VAL A 376 2.97 5.67 -20.01
N ARG A 377 3.36 4.76 -20.91
CA ARG A 377 4.36 4.97 -21.96
C ARG A 377 3.74 5.58 -23.22
N LEU A 378 2.58 5.07 -23.63
CA LEU A 378 1.79 5.57 -24.74
C LEU A 378 0.31 5.24 -24.56
N VAL A 379 -0.57 5.97 -25.26
CA VAL A 379 -2.01 5.70 -25.26
C VAL A 379 -2.49 5.29 -26.65
N LEU A 380 -3.19 4.15 -26.70
CA LEU A 380 -3.95 3.69 -27.85
C LEU A 380 -5.34 4.32 -27.85
N THR A 381 -5.74 4.92 -28.97
CA THR A 381 -7.05 5.57 -29.13
C THR A 381 -7.57 5.45 -30.56
N LEU A 382 -8.83 5.83 -30.80
CA LEU A 382 -9.38 5.86 -32.16
C LEU A 382 -8.79 7.04 -32.95
N PRO A 383 -8.67 6.91 -34.29
CA PRO A 383 -8.23 8.03 -35.14
C PRO A 383 -9.03 9.32 -34.91
N THR A 384 -10.33 9.20 -34.67
CA THR A 384 -11.24 10.33 -34.41
C THR A 384 -10.96 11.05 -33.09
N GLU A 385 -10.36 10.37 -32.12
CA GLU A 385 -10.04 10.90 -30.78
C GLU A 385 -8.57 11.29 -30.65
N LEU A 386 -7.72 10.93 -31.62
CA LEU A 386 -6.27 11.06 -31.53
C LEU A 386 -5.81 12.47 -31.18
N VAL A 387 -6.32 13.48 -31.92
CA VAL A 387 -5.93 14.89 -31.71
C VAL A 387 -6.32 15.36 -30.31
N ARG A 388 -7.53 15.01 -29.85
CA ARG A 388 -8.03 15.41 -28.52
C ARG A 388 -7.21 14.79 -27.40
N VAL A 389 -6.99 13.47 -27.47
CA VAL A 389 -6.26 12.72 -26.44
C VAL A 389 -4.79 13.14 -26.41
N GLN A 390 -4.16 13.37 -27.57
CA GLN A 390 -2.78 13.85 -27.66
C GLN A 390 -2.62 15.25 -27.06
N ALA A 391 -3.58 16.15 -27.25
CA ALA A 391 -3.58 17.47 -26.63
C ALA A 391 -3.76 17.38 -25.10
N LEU A 392 -4.68 16.53 -24.62
CA LEU A 392 -4.98 16.36 -23.20
C LEU A 392 -3.81 15.77 -22.40
N LEU A 393 -3.12 14.77 -22.97
CA LEU A 393 -2.08 13.99 -22.28
C LEU A 393 -0.65 14.38 -22.67
N SER A 394 -0.47 15.46 -23.44
CA SER A 394 0.85 15.96 -23.83
C SER A 394 1.79 16.10 -22.62
N PRO A 395 3.06 15.65 -22.71
CA PRO A 395 3.78 15.20 -23.92
C PRO A 395 3.67 13.69 -24.24
N LEU A 396 2.74 12.95 -23.62
CA LEU A 396 2.62 11.50 -23.80
C LEU A 396 2.25 11.13 -25.25
N PRO A 397 2.96 10.23 -25.93
CA PRO A 397 2.62 9.84 -27.29
C PRO A 397 1.31 9.05 -27.34
N CYS A 398 0.50 9.31 -28.37
CA CYS A 398 -0.72 8.57 -28.68
C CYS A 398 -0.60 7.86 -30.03
N LEU A 399 -1.12 6.64 -30.13
CA LEU A 399 -1.15 5.87 -31.37
C LEU A 399 -2.60 5.51 -31.72
N ALA A 400 -2.94 5.71 -33.00
CA ALA A 400 -4.28 5.45 -33.50
C ALA A 400 -4.46 3.96 -33.83
N VAL A 401 -5.55 3.37 -33.35
CA VAL A 401 -6.00 2.03 -33.70
C VAL A 401 -7.16 2.16 -34.67
N SER A 402 -6.87 2.03 -35.96
CA SER A 402 -7.87 2.16 -37.03
C SER A 402 -8.86 0.99 -37.00
N PRO A 403 -10.18 1.26 -37.04
CA PRO A 403 -11.16 0.19 -37.15
C PRO A 403 -10.96 -0.62 -38.43
N LEU A 404 -10.92 -1.95 -38.30
CA LEU A 404 -10.76 -2.85 -39.44
C LEU A 404 -12.11 -3.45 -39.82
N THR A 405 -12.40 -3.44 -41.12
CA THR A 405 -13.62 -4.06 -41.69
C THR A 405 -13.38 -5.49 -42.18
N ALA A 406 -12.18 -5.76 -42.72
CA ALA A 406 -11.76 -7.09 -43.16
C ALA A 406 -10.27 -7.27 -42.82
N PRO A 407 -9.94 -7.85 -41.64
CA PRO A 407 -8.56 -8.06 -41.24
C PRO A 407 -7.88 -9.09 -42.13
N SER A 408 -6.59 -8.87 -42.40
CA SER A 408 -5.74 -9.89 -43.02
C SER A 408 -5.62 -11.13 -42.11
N GLU A 409 -5.22 -12.26 -42.67
CA GLU A 409 -4.82 -13.46 -41.93
C GLU A 409 -3.34 -13.83 -42.15
N ALA A 410 -2.56 -12.89 -42.72
CA ALA A 410 -1.20 -13.16 -43.19
C ALA A 410 -0.17 -13.25 -42.05
N THR A 411 -0.37 -12.51 -40.96
CA THR A 411 0.58 -12.42 -39.85
C THR A 411 0.04 -13.18 -38.63
N ARG A 412 0.92 -13.76 -37.82
CA ARG A 412 0.51 -14.44 -36.58
C ARG A 412 1.15 -13.80 -35.36
N LEU A 413 0.33 -13.61 -34.34
CA LEU A 413 0.77 -13.11 -33.05
C LEU A 413 1.61 -14.18 -32.35
N THR A 414 2.82 -13.83 -31.96
CA THR A 414 3.72 -14.75 -31.26
C THR A 414 3.66 -14.46 -29.75
N PRO A 415 3.43 -15.47 -28.90
CA PRO A 415 3.46 -15.25 -27.46
C PRO A 415 4.89 -15.00 -27.00
N ALA A 416 5.15 -13.81 -26.44
CA ALA A 416 6.44 -13.53 -25.82
C ALA A 416 6.55 -14.17 -24.43
N PRO A 417 7.75 -14.56 -23.98
CA PRO A 417 7.94 -15.05 -22.61
C PRO A 417 7.66 -13.94 -21.59
N CYS A 418 6.65 -14.14 -20.73
CA CYS A 418 6.40 -13.29 -19.56
C CYS A 418 6.57 -14.09 -18.26
N ARG A 419 6.98 -13.41 -17.19
CA ARG A 419 6.99 -13.96 -15.83
C ARG A 419 5.56 -13.89 -15.29
N GLY A 420 5.20 -14.82 -14.41
CA GLY A 420 3.86 -14.82 -13.81
C GLY A 420 3.53 -13.56 -13.03
N ASP A 421 4.54 -12.96 -12.41
CA ASP A 421 4.41 -11.77 -11.57
C ASP A 421 4.54 -10.46 -12.38
N ASP A 422 4.76 -10.54 -13.69
CA ASP A 422 4.67 -9.37 -14.57
C ASP A 422 3.22 -8.82 -14.57
N VAL A 423 3.08 -7.49 -14.59
CA VAL A 423 1.77 -6.82 -14.58
C VAL A 423 1.08 -7.02 -15.93
N ALA A 424 -0.14 -7.56 -15.92
CA ALA A 424 -0.99 -7.70 -17.10
C ALA A 424 -1.93 -6.51 -17.26
N PHE A 425 -2.52 -6.05 -16.15
CA PHE A 425 -3.51 -4.98 -16.12
C PHE A 425 -3.19 -3.94 -15.05
N VAL A 426 -3.49 -2.68 -15.38
CA VAL A 426 -3.56 -1.54 -14.47
C VAL A 426 -4.99 -0.99 -14.55
N SER A 427 -5.73 -1.05 -13.46
CA SER A 427 -7.13 -0.60 -13.39
C SER A 427 -7.35 0.43 -12.30
N LEU A 428 -8.29 1.34 -12.50
CA LEU A 428 -8.65 2.36 -11.52
C LEU A 428 -9.63 1.81 -10.48
N THR A 429 -9.45 2.21 -9.22
CA THR A 429 -10.46 2.06 -8.16
C THR A 429 -10.74 3.40 -7.48
N SER A 430 -11.95 3.56 -6.94
CA SER A 430 -12.30 4.70 -6.10
C SER A 430 -11.48 4.64 -4.81
N GLY A 431 -10.50 5.53 -4.67
CA GLY A 431 -9.74 5.63 -3.43
C GLY A 431 -10.61 6.21 -2.31
N SER A 432 -10.55 5.60 -1.12
CA SER A 432 -11.15 6.14 0.11
C SER A 432 -10.64 7.54 0.47
N THR A 433 -9.49 7.94 -0.08
CA THR A 433 -8.81 9.22 0.13
C THR A 433 -9.14 10.27 -0.94
N GLY A 434 -10.09 10.00 -1.84
CA GLY A 434 -10.49 10.90 -2.94
C GLY A 434 -9.55 10.89 -4.15
N LYS A 435 -8.31 10.39 -4.03
CA LYS A 435 -7.38 10.20 -5.15
C LYS A 435 -7.56 8.82 -5.79
N PRO A 436 -7.50 8.69 -7.13
CA PRO A 436 -7.62 7.41 -7.81
C PRO A 436 -6.44 6.49 -7.46
N LYS A 437 -6.73 5.21 -7.16
CA LYS A 437 -5.70 4.20 -6.87
C LYS A 437 -5.60 3.22 -8.04
N ALA A 438 -4.36 2.95 -8.46
CA ALA A 438 -4.07 1.93 -9.45
C ALA A 438 -4.02 0.55 -8.80
N VAL A 439 -4.79 -0.39 -9.33
CA VAL A 439 -4.72 -1.81 -8.98
C VAL A 439 -3.92 -2.51 -10.07
N LEU A 440 -2.82 -3.12 -9.66
CA LEU A 440 -1.93 -3.89 -10.53
C LEU A 440 -2.34 -5.35 -10.47
N THR A 441 -2.77 -5.92 -11.59
CA THR A 441 -3.08 -7.35 -11.68
C THR A 441 -2.05 -8.06 -12.54
N THR A 442 -1.47 -9.14 -12.03
CA THR A 442 -0.41 -9.90 -12.70
C THR A 442 -0.97 -10.87 -13.75
N HIS A 443 -0.13 -11.29 -14.71
CA HIS A 443 -0.50 -12.31 -15.69
C HIS A 443 -0.95 -13.62 -15.04
N ARG A 444 -0.26 -14.01 -13.95
CA ARG A 444 -0.60 -15.16 -13.13
C ARG A 444 -2.01 -15.00 -12.53
N GLY A 445 -2.26 -13.89 -11.83
CA GLY A 445 -3.56 -13.62 -11.21
C GLY A 445 -4.71 -13.61 -12.21
N THR A 446 -4.53 -12.92 -13.35
CA THR A 446 -5.53 -12.87 -14.43
C THR A 446 -5.88 -14.27 -14.94
N SER A 447 -4.87 -15.08 -15.24
CA SER A 447 -5.11 -16.38 -15.86
C SER A 447 -5.71 -17.38 -14.87
N PHE A 448 -5.28 -17.36 -13.60
CA PHE A 448 -5.91 -18.16 -12.55
C PHE A 448 -7.40 -17.88 -12.42
N CYS A 449 -7.82 -16.62 -12.48
CA CYS A 449 -9.23 -16.25 -12.42
C CYS A 449 -10.04 -16.95 -13.54
N PHE A 450 -9.58 -16.90 -14.79
CA PHE A 450 -10.29 -17.53 -15.91
C PHE A 450 -10.27 -19.05 -15.86
N LEU A 451 -9.14 -19.62 -15.50
CA LEU A 451 -8.94 -21.07 -15.48
C LEU A 451 -9.71 -21.71 -14.31
N ALA A 452 -9.74 -21.06 -13.14
CA ALA A 452 -10.59 -21.46 -12.02
C ALA A 452 -12.08 -21.41 -12.40
N ARG A 453 -12.52 -20.31 -13.04
CA ARG A 453 -13.92 -20.18 -13.52
C ARG A 453 -14.28 -21.25 -14.54
N GLN A 454 -13.39 -21.58 -15.49
CA GLN A 454 -13.65 -22.67 -16.44
C GLN A 454 -13.74 -24.03 -15.75
N SER A 455 -12.90 -24.27 -14.74
CA SER A 455 -12.90 -25.56 -14.03
C SER A 455 -14.16 -25.75 -13.19
N LEU A 456 -14.66 -24.69 -12.57
CA LEU A 456 -15.89 -24.71 -11.77
C LEU A 456 -17.16 -24.67 -12.64
N TYR A 457 -17.12 -23.91 -13.74
CA TYR A 457 -18.25 -23.66 -14.63
C TYR A 457 -17.81 -23.78 -16.09
N PRO A 458 -17.58 -25.02 -16.57
CA PRO A 458 -17.15 -25.24 -17.95
C PRO A 458 -18.29 -24.91 -18.90
N TYR A 459 -17.95 -24.24 -20.00
CA TYR A 459 -18.89 -23.99 -21.10
C TYR A 459 -19.48 -25.30 -21.63
N GLN A 460 -20.80 -25.32 -21.79
CA GLN A 460 -21.54 -26.39 -22.45
C GLN A 460 -21.66 -26.12 -23.95
N GLU A 461 -22.09 -27.15 -24.71
CA GLU A 461 -22.30 -27.01 -26.14
C GLU A 461 -23.34 -25.92 -26.45
N GLY A 462 -22.98 -25.01 -27.36
CA GLY A 462 -23.84 -23.89 -27.77
C GLY A 462 -23.85 -22.69 -26.83
N GLU A 463 -23.22 -22.76 -25.65
CA GLU A 463 -23.09 -21.62 -24.75
C GLU A 463 -22.16 -20.53 -25.31
N ARG A 464 -22.44 -19.29 -24.90
CA ARG A 464 -21.68 -18.11 -25.34
C ARG A 464 -21.50 -17.14 -24.17
N GLU A 465 -20.34 -16.50 -24.12
CA GLU A 465 -20.10 -15.42 -23.17
C GLU A 465 -20.61 -14.09 -23.77
N GLY A 466 -21.55 -13.45 -23.07
CA GLY A 466 -21.98 -12.10 -23.37
C GLY A 466 -21.11 -11.09 -22.62
N VAL A 467 -20.32 -10.30 -23.34
CA VAL A 467 -19.43 -9.28 -22.77
C VAL A 467 -20.22 -7.98 -22.57
N ASN A 468 -20.37 -7.53 -21.31
CA ASN A 468 -21.24 -6.41 -20.96
C ASN A 468 -20.64 -5.43 -19.92
N VAL A 469 -20.15 -5.93 -18.78
CA VAL A 469 -19.81 -5.06 -17.63
C VAL A 469 -18.30 -4.97 -17.43
N PHE A 470 -17.60 -6.10 -17.45
CA PHE A 470 -16.16 -6.16 -17.20
C PHE A 470 -15.44 -6.63 -18.44
N PHE A 471 -15.39 -5.78 -19.48
CA PHE A 471 -14.97 -6.18 -20.81
C PHE A 471 -13.65 -6.96 -20.86
N ALA A 472 -12.58 -6.39 -20.31
CA ALA A 472 -11.26 -7.01 -20.28
C ALA A 472 -11.23 -8.35 -19.52
N TRP A 473 -12.16 -8.58 -18.60
CA TRP A 473 -12.26 -9.81 -17.81
C TRP A 473 -13.23 -10.84 -18.43
N GLU A 474 -14.23 -10.40 -19.18
CA GLU A 474 -15.22 -11.27 -19.79
C GLU A 474 -14.80 -11.74 -21.18
N CYS A 475 -14.07 -10.92 -21.95
CA CYS A 475 -13.77 -11.24 -23.35
C CYS A 475 -12.74 -12.36 -23.53
N PHE A 476 -11.76 -12.50 -22.64
CA PHE A 476 -10.66 -13.46 -22.85
C PHE A 476 -10.94 -14.87 -22.39
N ARG A 477 -11.80 -15.08 -21.38
CA ARG A 477 -12.14 -16.44 -20.94
C ARG A 477 -12.61 -17.33 -22.11
N PRO A 478 -13.64 -16.98 -22.90
CA PRO A 478 -14.06 -17.81 -24.04
C PRO A 478 -12.93 -17.95 -25.07
N LEU A 479 -12.15 -16.90 -25.31
CA LEU A 479 -11.03 -16.91 -26.26
C LEU A 479 -9.93 -17.92 -25.89
N MET A 480 -9.67 -18.12 -24.60
CA MET A 480 -8.71 -19.11 -24.13
C MET A 480 -9.14 -20.56 -24.41
N PHE A 481 -10.45 -20.79 -24.59
CA PHE A 481 -11.06 -22.10 -24.75
C PHE A 481 -11.66 -22.34 -26.15
N GLY A 482 -11.34 -21.49 -27.13
CA GLY A 482 -11.77 -21.72 -28.51
C GLY A 482 -13.22 -21.33 -28.80
N LEU A 483 -13.85 -20.56 -27.91
CA LEU A 483 -15.23 -20.11 -28.04
C LEU A 483 -15.29 -18.62 -28.40
N PRO A 484 -16.38 -18.16 -29.07
CA PRO A 484 -16.52 -16.76 -29.42
C PRO A 484 -16.93 -15.90 -28.21
N ALA A 485 -16.26 -14.76 -28.04
CA ALA A 485 -16.74 -13.67 -27.21
C ALA A 485 -17.78 -12.85 -27.99
N THR A 486 -18.98 -12.66 -27.41
CA THR A 486 -20.05 -11.89 -28.05
C THR A 486 -20.27 -10.58 -27.32
N MET A 487 -19.96 -9.46 -27.96
CA MET A 487 -20.12 -8.14 -27.35
C MET A 487 -21.56 -7.68 -27.42
N LYS A 488 -22.09 -7.21 -26.29
CA LYS A 488 -23.43 -6.63 -26.26
C LYS A 488 -23.37 -5.19 -26.76
N SER A 489 -23.87 -4.95 -27.97
CA SER A 489 -24.13 -3.61 -28.48
C SER A 489 -25.56 -3.15 -28.11
N PRO A 490 -25.79 -1.84 -27.91
CA PRO A 490 -27.14 -1.29 -27.86
C PRO A 490 -27.88 -1.66 -29.16
N GLY A 491 -28.98 -2.42 -29.06
CA GLY A 491 -29.73 -2.94 -30.23
C GLY A 491 -29.45 -4.41 -30.58
N SER A 492 -28.49 -5.06 -29.91
CA SER A 492 -28.31 -6.50 -29.99
C SER A 492 -29.56 -7.25 -29.51
N PRO A 493 -30.02 -8.32 -30.17
CA PRO A 493 -31.13 -9.15 -29.68
C PRO A 493 -30.83 -9.82 -28.32
N PHE A 494 -29.58 -9.71 -27.84
CA PHE A 494 -29.09 -10.22 -26.56
C PHE A 494 -29.08 -9.16 -25.44
N CYS A 495 -29.47 -7.92 -25.72
CA CYS A 495 -29.78 -6.92 -24.70
C CYS A 495 -31.22 -7.14 -24.22
N TRP A 496 -31.43 -7.11 -22.91
CA TRP A 496 -32.80 -7.03 -22.36
C TRP A 496 -33.52 -5.87 -23.06
N PRO A 497 -34.77 -6.07 -23.54
CA PRO A 497 -35.47 -5.04 -24.28
C PRO A 497 -35.61 -3.82 -23.38
N GLN A 498 -34.80 -2.79 -23.64
CA GLN A 498 -34.88 -1.54 -22.90
C GLN A 498 -36.17 -0.84 -23.31
N ARG A 499 -37.15 -0.82 -22.42
CA ARG A 499 -38.39 -0.07 -22.63
C ARG A 499 -38.18 1.35 -22.16
N ARG A 500 -38.36 2.31 -23.07
CA ARG A 500 -38.51 3.71 -22.66
C ARG A 500 -39.83 3.82 -21.91
N ILE A 501 -39.75 4.17 -20.63
CA ILE A 501 -40.90 4.47 -19.78
C ILE A 501 -40.89 5.95 -19.43
N GLN A 502 -42.07 6.51 -19.11
CA GLN A 502 -42.18 7.85 -18.56
C GLN A 502 -42.43 7.75 -17.06
N LEU A 503 -41.51 8.28 -16.25
CA LEU A 503 -41.67 8.43 -14.82
C LEU A 503 -41.56 9.92 -14.47
N GLY A 504 -42.66 10.52 -14.01
CA GLY A 504 -42.68 11.93 -13.62
C GLY A 504 -42.28 12.91 -14.74
N GLY A 505 -42.66 12.64 -15.99
CA GLY A 505 -42.31 13.47 -17.15
C GLY A 505 -40.87 13.33 -17.63
N ARG A 506 -40.10 12.37 -17.09
CA ARG A 506 -38.75 12.04 -17.54
C ARG A 506 -38.75 10.68 -18.23
N THR A 507 -38.09 10.63 -19.39
CA THR A 507 -37.84 9.38 -20.09
C THR A 507 -36.81 8.56 -19.31
N CYS A 508 -37.21 7.41 -18.79
CA CYS A 508 -36.35 6.43 -18.13
C CYS A 508 -36.24 5.18 -19.00
N LEU A 509 -35.14 4.43 -18.85
CA LEU A 509 -34.95 3.13 -19.48
C LEU A 509 -35.26 2.05 -18.44
N LEU A 510 -36.21 1.18 -18.74
CA LEU A 510 -36.54 -0.02 -17.98
C LEU A 510 -35.90 -1.25 -18.64
#